data_AF-A0A7Y3CSW7-F1
#
_entry.id   AF-A0A7Y3CSW7-F1
#
_cell.length_a   1.000
_cell.length_b   1.000
_cell.length_c   1.000
_cell.angle_alpha   90.00
_cell.angle_beta   90.00
_cell.angle_gamma   90.00
#
_symmetry.space_group_name_H-M   'P 1'
#
loop_
_entity.id
_entity.type
_entity.pdbx_description
1 polymer ?
#
loop_
_entity_poly.entity_id
_entity_poly.type
_entity_poly.pdbx_seq_one_letter_code
_entity_poly.pdbx_strand_id
1 'polypeptide(L)' 'MSEAHSYVLPYDNWVNLGFFWGANLDDPDSRLEGTGANMRHVKVRTLDEVADPTLRALIQEALADRQAAAGSTNGA' A
#
# COMPACT_ATOMS: atom_id res chain seq x y z
N MET A 1 -12.11 -4.33 -10.82
CA MET A 1 -10.97 -3.63 -10.18
C MET A 1 -10.57 -4.30 -8.86
N SER A 2 -10.52 -5.64 -8.78
CA SER A 2 -10.15 -6.35 -7.54
C SER A 2 -8.63 -6.53 -7.36
N GLU A 3 -7.85 -6.32 -8.41
CA GLU A 3 -6.39 -6.57 -8.42
C GLU A 3 -5.54 -5.35 -8.07
N ALA A 4 -6.15 -4.16 -7.98
CA ALA A 4 -5.44 -2.93 -7.66
C ALA A 4 -5.04 -2.92 -6.18
N HIS A 5 -3.74 -3.08 -5.91
CA HIS A 5 -3.16 -3.15 -4.56
C HIS A 5 -2.45 -1.84 -4.17
N SER A 6 -1.71 -1.25 -5.11
CA SER A 6 -0.95 -0.02 -4.90
C SER A 6 -1.08 0.97 -6.07
N TYR A 7 -0.74 2.24 -5.81
CA TYR A 7 -0.66 3.30 -6.80
C TYR A 7 0.48 4.27 -6.49
N VAL A 8 0.88 5.03 -7.49
CA VAL A 8 1.90 6.08 -7.37
C VAL A 8 1.26 7.40 -7.76
N LEU A 9 1.33 8.40 -6.87
CA LEU A 9 0.78 9.73 -7.10
C LEU A 9 1.85 10.79 -6.82
N PRO A 10 2.39 11.44 -7.87
CA PRO A 10 3.40 12.48 -7.70
C PRO A 10 2.81 13.80 -7.19
N TYR A 11 3.57 14.49 -6.34
CA TYR A 11 3.36 15.85 -5.86
C TYR A 11 4.62 16.69 -6.14
N ASP A 12 4.54 18.00 -5.92
CA ASP A 12 5.64 18.93 -6.21
C ASP A 12 6.96 18.57 -5.52
N ASN A 13 6.90 18.01 -4.29
CA ASN A 13 8.08 17.75 -3.47
C ASN A 13 8.22 16.28 -2.99
N TRP A 14 7.28 15.41 -3.31
CA TRP A 14 7.31 14.00 -2.90
C TRP A 14 6.41 13.16 -3.79
N VAL A 15 6.47 11.85 -3.62
CA VAL A 15 5.57 10.90 -4.25
C VAL A 15 4.81 10.15 -3.17
N ASN A 16 3.49 10.04 -3.31
CA ASN A 16 2.71 9.10 -2.51
C ASN A 16 2.81 7.72 -3.15
N LEU A 17 3.40 6.76 -2.42
CA LEU A 17 3.16 5.35 -2.63
C LEU A 17 1.90 4.98 -1.85
N GLY A 18 0.78 4.84 -2.53
CA GLY A 18 -0.51 4.62 -1.90
C GLY A 18 -1.04 3.19 -2.05
N PHE A 19 -1.90 2.80 -1.12
CA PHE A 19 -2.53 1.48 -1.07
C PHE A 19 -4.05 1.65 -0.96
N PHE A 20 -4.79 0.99 -1.85
CA PHE A 20 -6.26 1.12 -1.89
C PHE A 20 -6.94 0.56 -0.64
N TRP A 21 -6.33 -0.46 -0.04
CA TRP A 21 -6.77 -1.15 1.17
C TRP A 21 -5.70 -1.06 2.27
N GLY A 22 -4.96 0.05 2.27
CA GLY A 22 -3.85 0.28 3.18
C GLY A 22 -4.20 0.22 4.67
N ALA A 23 -5.46 0.42 5.04
CA ALA A 23 -5.91 0.27 6.44
C ALA A 23 -5.88 -1.19 6.95
N ASN A 24 -5.78 -2.17 6.04
CA ASN A 24 -5.68 -3.58 6.37
C ASN A 24 -4.23 -4.08 6.46
N LEU A 25 -3.25 -3.24 6.15
CA LEU A 25 -1.83 -3.62 6.16
C LEU A 25 -1.27 -3.48 7.57
N ASP A 26 -0.42 -4.42 7.96
CA ASP A 26 0.40 -4.34 9.15
C ASP A 26 1.47 -3.26 8.97
N ASP A 27 1.45 -2.26 9.83
CA ASP A 27 2.39 -1.13 9.80
C ASP A 27 3.20 -1.04 11.09
N PRO A 28 4.09 -2.01 11.36
CA PRO A 28 4.86 -2.05 12.60
C PRO A 28 5.77 -0.84 12.77
N ASP A 29 6.23 -0.27 11.67
CA ASP A 29 7.13 0.89 11.63
C ASP A 29 6.39 2.23 11.56
N SER A 30 5.05 2.22 11.63
CA SER A 30 4.19 3.42 11.61
C SER A 30 4.49 4.36 10.43
N ARG A 31 4.72 3.80 9.24
CA ARG A 31 5.07 4.53 8.01
C ARG A 31 3.85 4.96 7.22
N LEU A 32 2.71 4.32 7.43
CA LEU A 32 1.47 4.62 6.70
C LEU A 32 0.81 5.89 7.23
N GLU A 33 0.59 6.82 6.31
CA GLU A 33 -0.14 8.06 6.52
C GLU A 33 -1.55 7.99 5.90
N GLY A 34 -2.46 8.80 6.44
CA GLY A 34 -3.81 9.01 5.91
C GLY A 34 -4.91 8.60 6.90
N THR A 35 -6.03 9.31 6.85
CA THR A 35 -7.19 9.12 7.73
C THR A 35 -8.43 8.60 7.00
N GLY A 36 -8.29 8.26 5.72
CA GLY A 36 -9.40 7.69 4.93
C GLY A 36 -9.87 6.34 5.50
N ALA A 37 -11.09 5.92 5.15
CA ALA A 37 -11.65 4.67 5.69
C ALA A 37 -10.79 3.44 5.35
N ASN A 38 -10.30 3.35 4.10
CA ASN A 38 -9.54 2.18 3.62
C ASN A 38 -8.14 2.53 3.11
N MET A 39 -7.93 3.73 2.59
CA MET A 39 -6.69 4.07 1.89
C MET A 39 -5.62 4.58 2.87
N ARG A 40 -4.39 4.13 2.67
CA ARG A 40 -3.17 4.66 3.31
C ARG A 40 -2.10 4.93 2.26
N HIS A 41 -1.09 5.70 2.62
CA HIS A 41 0.06 5.99 1.75
C HIS A 41 1.32 6.21 2.54
N VAL A 42 2.47 5.99 1.91
CA VAL A 42 3.76 6.48 2.40
C VAL A 42 4.20 7.64 1.52
N LYS A 43 4.66 8.73 2.13
CA LYS A 43 5.31 9.83 1.41
C LYS A 43 6.78 9.49 1.20
N VAL A 44 7.17 9.28 -0.05
CA VAL A 44 8.53 9.06 -0.48
C VAL A 44 9.12 10.38 -0.98
N ARG A 45 10.13 10.89 -0.27
CA ARG A 45 10.78 12.19 -0.54
C ARG A 45 12.13 12.06 -1.20
N THR A 46 12.82 10.95 -0.99
CA THR A 46 14.17 10.72 -1.50
C THR A 46 14.28 9.36 -2.18
N LEU A 47 15.32 9.18 -3.00
CA LEU A 47 15.60 7.88 -3.62
C LEU A 47 16.05 6.83 -2.59
N ASP A 48 16.75 7.25 -1.54
CA ASP A 48 17.19 6.35 -0.47
C ASP A 48 16.01 5.72 0.27
N GLU A 49 14.91 6.48 0.43
CA GLU A 49 13.67 5.94 1.01
C GLU A 49 13.07 4.81 0.16
N VAL A 50 13.30 4.77 -1.16
CA VAL A 50 12.83 3.67 -2.03
C VAL A 50 13.58 2.37 -1.76
N ALA A 51 14.82 2.44 -1.27
CA ALA A 51 15.62 1.28 -0.90
C ALA A 51 15.22 0.70 0.47
N ASP A 52 14.33 1.37 1.20
CA ASP A 52 13.81 0.90 2.49
C ASP A 52 13.05 -0.44 2.31
N PRO A 53 13.50 -1.52 2.97
CA PRO A 53 12.85 -2.82 2.85
C PRO A 53 11.40 -2.82 3.35
N THR A 54 11.03 -1.87 4.22
CA THR A 54 9.65 -1.74 4.73
C THR A 54 8.67 -1.37 3.62
N LEU A 55 9.06 -0.50 2.68
CA LEU A 55 8.22 -0.16 1.52
C LEU A 55 7.96 -1.37 0.63
N ARG A 56 8.98 -2.21 0.43
CA ARG A 56 8.83 -3.46 -0.33
C ARG A 56 7.88 -4.42 0.38
N ALA A 57 8.00 -4.56 1.71
CA ALA A 57 7.12 -5.41 2.51
C ALA A 57 5.65 -4.97 2.38
N LEU A 58 5.37 -3.66 2.50
CA LEU A 58 4.01 -3.12 2.35
C LEU A 58 3.41 -3.40 0.97
N ILE A 59 4.19 -3.33 -0.12
CA ILE A 59 3.72 -3.67 -1.47
C ILE A 59 3.40 -5.17 -1.57
N GLN A 60 4.25 -6.03 -1.02
CA GLN A 60 4.05 -7.48 -1.04
C GLN A 60 2.82 -7.87 -0.24
N GLU A 61 2.60 -7.25 0.91
CA GLU A 61 1.44 -7.48 1.76
C GLU A 61 0.14 -7.00 1.09
N ALA A 62 0.14 -5.80 0.51
CA ALA A 62 -1.01 -5.30 -0.23
C ALA A 62 -1.39 -6.22 -1.40
N LEU A 63 -0.40 -6.81 -2.08
CA LEU A 63 -0.63 -7.79 -3.12
C LEU A 63 -1.25 -9.08 -2.56
N ALA A 64 -0.68 -9.61 -1.46
CA ALA A 64 -1.17 -10.83 -0.81
C ALA A 64 -2.61 -10.67 -0.30
N ASP A 65 -2.93 -9.54 0.31
CA ASP A 65 -4.29 -9.20 0.77
C ASP A 65 -5.29 -9.17 -0.40
N ARG A 66 -4.92 -8.57 -1.56
CA ARG A 66 -5.78 -8.58 -2.75
C ARG A 66 -5.95 -9.98 -3.36
N GLN A 67 -4.89 -10.79 -3.36
CA GLN A 67 -4.96 -12.19 -3.81
C GLN A 67 -5.88 -13.03 -2.92
N ALA A 68 -5.79 -12.88 -1.59
CA ALA A 68 -6.65 -13.57 -0.63
C ALA A 68 -8.13 -13.16 -0.77
N ALA A 69 -8.38 -11.86 -1.00
CA ALA A 69 -9.72 -11.34 -1.25
C ALA A 69 -10.31 -11.85 -2.56
N ALA A 70 -9.50 -11.96 -3.63
CA ALA A 70 -9.94 -12.48 -4.92
C ALA A 70 -10.15 -14.01 -4.89
N GLY A 71 -9.32 -14.76 -4.16
CA GLY A 71 -9.43 -16.22 -4.02
C GLY A 71 -10.67 -16.68 -3.25
N SER A 72 -11.27 -15.81 -2.44
CA SER A 72 -12.46 -16.11 -1.63
C SER A 72 -13.80 -16.07 -2.40
N THR A 73 -13.81 -15.89 -3.72
CA THR A 73 -15.06 -15.85 -4.52
C THR A 73 -15.47 -17.17 -5.20
N ASN A 74 -14.76 -18.29 -4.99
CA ASN A 74 -15.24 -19.61 -5.43
C ASN A 74 -15.93 -20.34 -4.28
N GLY A 75 -17.21 -20.03 -4.07
CA GLY A 75 -18.05 -20.69 -3.07
C GLY A 75 -19.52 -20.31 -3.21
N ALA A 76 -20.15 -20.70 -4.32
CA ALA A 76 -21.60 -20.83 -4.48
C ALA A 76 -21.90 -21.92 -5.51
#